data_AF-A0A2R2WWX8-F1
#
_entry.id   AF-A0A2R2WWX8-F1
#
_cell.length_a   1.000
_cell.length_b   1.000
_cell.length_c   1.000
_cell.angle_alpha   90.00
_cell.angle_beta   90.00
_cell.angle_gamma   90.00
#
_symmetry.space_group_name_H-M   'P 1'
#
loop_
_entity.id
_entity.type
_entity.pdbx_description
1 polymer ?
#
loop_
_entity_poly.entity_id
_entity_poly.type
_entity_poly.pdbx_seq_one_letter_code
_entity_poly.pdbx_strand_id
1 'polypeptide(L)'
;YFLLSHLAIIDISYASNNVPQMLANLVTQKRAISFVPCIMQTFLYLNLASTECLILVAMSYDRYVAICHPLHYTVIMSWTVCTVLAIMCWSCGFFQALIHVLLLLRLPFCRSREVNHLFCELLSILKLACGDTWLNKVVIFATSVLVLVGPLCLVVVSYMHILWAILKIQSGEGRRKAFSTCSSHLCVVGLFFGCAMVVY
;
A
#
# COMPACT_ATOMS: atom_id res chain seq x y z
N TYR A 1 -8.89 -4.33 -15.94
CA TYR A 1 -9.66 -3.22 -15.31
C TYR A 1 -10.08 -3.50 -13.87
N PHE A 2 -10.41 -4.74 -13.50
CA PHE A 2 -10.84 -5.09 -12.14
C PHE A 2 -9.87 -4.67 -11.02
N LEU A 3 -8.57 -4.98 -11.13
CA LEU A 3 -7.58 -4.54 -10.13
C LEU A 3 -7.41 -3.01 -10.09
N LEU A 4 -7.46 -2.37 -11.27
CA LEU A 4 -7.38 -0.91 -11.38
C LEU A 4 -8.57 -0.21 -10.70
N SER A 5 -9.78 -0.77 -10.76
CA SER A 5 -10.92 -0.19 -10.05
C SER A 5 -10.76 -0.28 -8.54
N HIS A 6 -10.15 -1.35 -8.00
CA HIS A 6 -9.83 -1.41 -6.58
C HIS A 6 -8.74 -0.39 -6.19
N LEU A 7 -7.72 -0.19 -7.04
CA LEU A 7 -6.72 0.86 -6.84
C LEU A 7 -7.38 2.25 -6.78
N ALA A 8 -8.28 2.56 -7.72
CA ALA A 8 -9.01 3.83 -7.71
C ALA A 8 -9.89 4.02 -6.46
N ILE A 9 -10.51 2.95 -5.94
CA ILE A 9 -11.26 3.00 -4.68
C ILE A 9 -10.32 3.37 -3.51
N ILE A 10 -9.10 2.84 -3.49
CA ILE A 10 -8.10 3.16 -2.47
C ILE A 10 -7.67 4.63 -2.58
N ASP A 11 -7.35 5.13 -3.77
CA ASP A 11 -6.97 6.53 -4.00
C ASP A 11 -8.07 7.51 -3.55
N ILE A 12 -9.32 7.21 -3.90
CA ILE A 12 -10.47 8.01 -3.46
C ILE A 12 -10.60 7.96 -1.93
N SER A 13 -10.44 6.79 -1.33
CA SER A 13 -10.51 6.62 0.13
C SER A 13 -9.40 7.41 0.84
N TYR A 14 -8.19 7.47 0.27
CA TYR A 14 -7.11 8.31 0.79
C TYR A 14 -7.46 9.78 0.77
N ALA A 15 -7.99 10.28 -0.35
CA ALA A 15 -8.41 11.67 -0.48
C ALA A 15 -9.54 11.99 0.50
N SER A 16 -10.55 11.12 0.60
CA SER A 16 -11.70 11.33 1.50
C SER A 16 -11.34 11.27 2.99
N ASN A 17 -10.34 10.49 3.39
CA ASN A 17 -9.97 10.36 4.80
C ASN A 17 -8.98 11.47 5.25
N ASN A 18 -7.97 11.77 4.42
CA ASN A 18 -6.91 12.72 4.82
C ASN A 18 -7.27 14.19 4.56
N VAL A 19 -7.92 14.49 3.43
CA VAL A 19 -8.16 15.89 3.00
C VAL A 19 -9.12 16.64 3.94
N PRO A 20 -10.28 16.10 4.34
CA PRO A 20 -11.21 16.83 5.20
C PRO A 20 -10.63 17.11 6.58
N GLN A 21 -9.89 16.16 7.13
CA GLN A 21 -9.29 16.26 8.46
C GLN A 21 -8.11 17.25 8.47
N MET A 22 -7.27 17.24 7.41
CA MET A 22 -6.22 18.23 7.22
C MET A 22 -6.81 19.64 7.10
N LEU A 23 -7.87 19.82 6.30
CA LEU A 23 -8.52 21.11 6.11
C LEU A 23 -9.17 21.63 7.40
N ALA A 24 -9.89 20.77 8.13
CA ALA A 24 -10.51 21.13 9.41
C ALA A 24 -9.47 21.56 10.47
N ASN A 25 -8.34 20.85 10.56
CA ASN A 25 -7.26 21.18 11.49
C ASN A 25 -6.56 22.50 11.14
N LEU A 26 -6.38 22.79 9.84
CA LEU A 26 -5.80 24.06 9.38
C LEU A 26 -6.73 25.25 9.65
N VAL A 27 -8.03 25.09 9.39
CA VAL A 27 -9.05 26.15 9.57
C VAL A 27 -9.28 26.48 11.05
N THR A 28 -9.26 25.47 11.92
CA THR A 28 -9.55 25.67 13.35
C THR A 28 -8.34 26.06 14.20
N GLN A 29 -7.12 26.09 13.62
CA GLN A 29 -5.83 26.21 14.33
C GLN A 29 -5.64 25.22 15.50
N LYS A 30 -6.55 24.24 15.67
CA LYS A 30 -6.45 23.19 16.67
C LYS A 30 -5.52 22.11 16.14
N ARG A 31 -4.31 22.04 16.70
CA ARG A 31 -3.28 21.05 16.35
C ARG A 31 -3.43 19.72 17.12
N ALA A 32 -4.54 19.52 17.83
CA ALA A 32 -4.76 18.35 18.67
C ALA A 32 -5.91 17.50 18.12
N ILE A 33 -5.59 16.28 17.69
CA ILE A 33 -6.57 15.23 17.38
C ILE A 33 -6.81 14.41 18.65
N SER A 34 -8.07 14.06 18.92
CA SER A 34 -8.42 13.16 20.02
C SER A 34 -8.02 11.71 19.70
N PHE A 35 -7.68 10.95 20.73
CA PHE A 35 -7.11 9.60 20.61
C PHE A 35 -7.91 8.62 19.74
N VAL A 36 -9.25 8.64 19.79
CA VAL A 36 -10.10 7.69 19.06
C VAL A 36 -10.10 7.94 17.54
N PRO A 37 -10.38 9.16 17.04
CA PRO A 37 -10.16 9.51 15.63
C PRO A 37 -8.73 9.25 15.14
N CYS A 38 -7.73 9.48 15.99
CA CYS A 38 -6.32 9.22 15.70
C CYS A 38 -6.08 7.73 15.35
N ILE A 39 -6.58 6.82 16.20
CA ILE A 39 -6.45 5.38 15.98
C ILE A 39 -7.21 4.94 14.73
N MET A 40 -8.43 5.44 14.52
CA MET A 40 -9.21 5.12 13.33
C MET A 40 -8.53 5.58 12.04
N GLN A 41 -7.96 6.79 12.03
CA GLN A 41 -7.21 7.29 10.88
C GLN A 41 -5.97 6.44 10.62
N THR A 42 -5.24 6.07 11.68
CA THR A 42 -4.06 5.19 11.58
C THR A 42 -4.42 3.81 11.02
N PHE A 43 -5.51 3.21 11.51
CA PHE A 43 -6.03 1.93 11.03
C PHE A 43 -6.34 1.98 9.53
N LEU A 44 -7.11 2.99 9.11
CA LEU A 44 -7.50 3.16 7.71
C LEU A 44 -6.28 3.39 6.82
N TYR A 45 -5.35 4.25 7.23
CA TYR A 45 -4.13 4.53 6.47
C TYR A 45 -3.28 3.26 6.27
N LEU A 46 -3.03 2.50 7.33
CA LEU A 46 -2.24 1.26 7.26
C LEU A 46 -2.92 0.20 6.39
N ASN A 47 -4.24 0.05 6.52
CA ASN A 47 -5.01 -0.91 5.73
C ASN A 47 -4.95 -0.58 4.24
N LEU A 48 -5.24 0.69 3.88
CA LEU A 48 -5.21 1.15 2.50
C LEU A 48 -3.80 1.03 1.90
N ALA A 49 -2.75 1.40 2.65
CA ALA A 49 -1.36 1.39 2.15
C ALA A 49 -0.89 -0.03 1.86
N SER A 50 -1.18 -0.93 2.78
CA SER A 50 -0.81 -2.34 2.63
C SER A 50 -1.59 -2.99 1.48
N THR A 51 -2.88 -2.65 1.35
CA THR A 51 -3.72 -3.15 0.24
C THR A 51 -3.24 -2.61 -1.10
N GLU A 52 -2.88 -1.33 -1.19
CA GLU A 52 -2.34 -0.71 -2.40
C GLU A 52 -1.05 -1.41 -2.86
N CYS A 53 -0.10 -1.64 -1.94
CA CYS A 53 1.13 -2.39 -2.23
C CYS A 53 0.83 -3.74 -2.88
N LEU A 54 -0.09 -4.50 -2.29
CA LEU A 54 -0.43 -5.85 -2.75
C LEU A 54 -1.18 -5.83 -4.08
N ILE A 55 -2.04 -4.83 -4.31
CA ILE A 55 -2.72 -4.65 -5.60
C ILE A 55 -1.71 -4.29 -6.70
N LEU A 56 -0.72 -3.44 -6.43
CA LEU A 56 0.34 -3.12 -7.39
C LEU A 56 1.16 -4.37 -7.75
N VAL A 57 1.43 -5.25 -6.79
CA VAL A 57 2.05 -6.56 -7.06
C VAL A 57 1.14 -7.42 -7.93
N ALA A 58 -0.14 -7.55 -7.59
CA ALA A 58 -1.10 -8.32 -8.37
C ALA A 58 -1.22 -7.79 -9.81
N MET A 59 -1.21 -6.48 -10.01
CA MET A 59 -1.18 -5.85 -11.34
C MET A 59 0.13 -6.10 -12.09
N SER A 60 1.28 -6.13 -11.40
CA SER A 60 2.55 -6.53 -12.02
C SER A 60 2.54 -7.99 -12.48
N TYR A 61 1.91 -8.87 -11.69
CA TYR A 61 1.76 -10.29 -12.00
C TYR A 61 0.79 -10.52 -13.17
N ASP A 62 -0.36 -9.82 -13.18
CA ASP A 62 -1.30 -9.79 -14.31
C ASP A 62 -0.59 -9.44 -15.64
N ARG A 63 0.22 -8.38 -15.62
CA ARG A 63 1.02 -7.96 -16.79
C ARG A 63 2.08 -8.99 -17.19
N TYR A 64 2.72 -9.62 -16.21
CA TYR A 64 3.68 -10.69 -16.45
C TYR A 64 3.02 -11.86 -17.18
N VAL A 65 1.87 -12.35 -16.70
CA VAL A 65 1.15 -13.46 -17.34
C VAL A 65 0.67 -13.05 -18.74
N ALA A 66 0.16 -11.83 -18.92
CA ALA A 66 -0.33 -11.35 -20.21
C ALA A 66 0.75 -11.31 -21.29
N ILE A 67 1.99 -10.94 -20.93
CA ILE A 67 3.09 -10.77 -21.89
C ILE A 67 3.90 -12.06 -22.06
N CYS A 68 4.22 -12.74 -20.96
CA CYS A 68 5.06 -13.94 -21.00
C CYS A 68 4.29 -15.21 -21.37
N HIS A 69 2.97 -15.27 -21.09
CA HIS A 69 2.13 -16.44 -21.32
C HIS A 69 0.79 -16.09 -22.01
N PRO A 70 0.80 -15.42 -23.18
CA PRO A 70 -0.40 -14.89 -23.81
C PRO A 70 -1.46 -15.95 -24.13
N LEU A 71 -1.05 -17.17 -24.52
CA LEU A 71 -1.97 -18.27 -24.84
C LEU A 71 -2.72 -18.84 -23.63
N HIS A 72 -2.12 -18.71 -22.43
CA HIS A 72 -2.71 -19.23 -21.18
C HIS A 72 -3.29 -18.13 -20.30
N TYR A 73 -3.22 -16.86 -20.74
CA TYR A 73 -3.62 -15.72 -19.94
C TYR A 73 -5.06 -15.82 -19.43
N THR A 74 -6.02 -16.20 -20.28
CA THR A 74 -7.44 -16.28 -19.89
C THR A 74 -7.74 -17.39 -18.89
N VAL A 75 -6.91 -18.44 -18.87
CA VAL A 75 -7.02 -19.55 -17.91
C VAL A 75 -6.38 -19.17 -16.57
N ILE A 76 -5.21 -18.52 -16.61
CA ILE A 76 -4.45 -18.12 -15.42
C ILE A 76 -5.08 -16.90 -14.74
N MET A 77 -5.43 -15.86 -15.51
CA MET A 77 -6.05 -14.61 -15.06
C MET A 77 -7.54 -14.59 -15.41
N SER A 78 -8.28 -15.52 -14.83
CA SER A 78 -9.75 -15.54 -14.90
C SER A 78 -10.36 -14.54 -13.92
N TRP A 79 -11.64 -14.20 -14.13
CA TRP A 79 -12.40 -13.35 -13.20
C TRP A 79 -12.39 -13.87 -11.75
N THR A 80 -12.44 -15.19 -11.58
CA THR A 80 -12.36 -15.83 -10.26
C THR A 80 -11.02 -15.57 -9.61
N VAL A 81 -9.92 -15.75 -10.34
CA VAL A 81 -8.55 -15.51 -9.83
C VAL A 81 -8.36 -14.04 -9.47
N CYS A 82 -8.78 -13.12 -10.33
CA CYS A 82 -8.74 -11.68 -10.04
C CYS A 82 -9.52 -11.32 -8.77
N THR A 83 -10.72 -11.90 -8.60
CA THR A 83 -11.55 -11.69 -7.40
C THR A 83 -10.88 -12.23 -6.15
N VAL A 84 -10.33 -13.45 -6.20
CA VAL A 84 -9.58 -14.05 -5.08
C VAL A 84 -8.37 -13.20 -4.73
N LEU A 85 -7.59 -12.76 -5.72
CA LEU A 85 -6.45 -11.88 -5.49
C LEU A 85 -6.85 -10.57 -4.80
N ALA A 86 -7.93 -9.93 -5.25
CA ALA A 86 -8.42 -8.71 -4.61
C ALA A 86 -8.85 -8.97 -3.15
N ILE A 87 -9.63 -10.02 -2.89
CA ILE A 87 -10.05 -10.39 -1.53
C ILE A 87 -8.83 -10.64 -0.64
N MET A 88 -7.81 -11.34 -1.15
CA MET A 88 -6.58 -11.59 -0.41
C MET A 88 -5.82 -10.29 -0.13
N CYS A 89 -5.71 -9.37 -1.09
CA CYS A 89 -5.07 -8.07 -0.87
C CYS A 89 -5.75 -7.29 0.26
N TRP A 90 -7.08 -7.15 0.19
CA TRP A 90 -7.87 -6.45 1.22
C TRP A 90 -7.81 -7.12 2.58
N SER A 91 -7.89 -8.46 2.61
CA SER A 91 -7.83 -9.22 3.87
C SER A 91 -6.46 -9.08 4.53
N CYS A 92 -5.37 -9.22 3.77
CA CYS A 92 -4.01 -9.03 4.28
C CYS A 92 -3.80 -7.62 4.83
N GLY A 93 -4.22 -6.58 4.10
CA GLY A 93 -4.14 -5.20 4.56
C GLY A 93 -4.92 -4.96 5.86
N PHE A 94 -6.13 -5.51 5.94
CA PHE A 94 -6.96 -5.42 7.14
C PHE A 94 -6.30 -6.09 8.36
N PHE A 95 -5.83 -7.34 8.22
CA PHE A 95 -5.21 -8.07 9.32
C PHE A 95 -3.91 -7.40 9.79
N GLN A 96 -3.10 -6.90 8.87
CA GLN A 96 -1.89 -6.18 9.21
C GLN A 96 -2.20 -4.90 10.00
N ALA A 97 -3.14 -4.09 9.52
CA ALA A 97 -3.56 -2.87 10.21
C ALA A 97 -4.14 -3.19 11.60
N LEU A 98 -4.93 -4.26 11.71
CA LEU A 98 -5.50 -4.72 12.97
C LEU A 98 -4.41 -5.12 13.97
N ILE A 99 -3.38 -5.86 13.54
CA ILE A 99 -2.25 -6.23 14.40
C ILE A 99 -1.57 -4.97 14.95
N HIS A 100 -1.28 -3.98 14.10
CA HIS A 100 -0.65 -2.73 14.54
C HIS A 100 -1.51 -1.96 15.54
N VAL A 101 -2.82 -1.86 15.30
CA VAL A 101 -3.74 -1.17 16.22
C VAL A 101 -3.90 -1.91 17.54
N LEU A 102 -4.00 -3.24 17.51
CA LEU A 102 -4.10 -4.04 18.74
C LEU A 102 -2.83 -3.92 19.59
N LEU A 103 -1.65 -3.95 18.96
CA LEU A 103 -0.38 -3.75 19.67
C LEU A 103 -0.27 -2.33 20.26
N LEU A 104 -0.80 -1.33 19.55
CA LEU A 104 -0.86 0.05 20.01
C LEU A 104 -1.81 0.21 21.21
N LEU A 105 -3.01 -0.40 21.16
CA LEU A 105 -4.01 -0.34 22.23
C LEU A 105 -3.56 -1.04 23.52
N ARG A 106 -2.59 -1.96 23.44
CA ARG A 106 -2.02 -2.67 24.59
C ARG A 106 -1.01 -1.83 25.39
N LEU A 107 -0.54 -0.71 24.86
CA LEU A 107 0.47 0.12 25.52
C LEU A 107 -0.16 1.03 26.59
N PRO A 108 0.50 1.21 27.75
CA PRO A 108 0.10 2.22 28.72
C PRO A 108 0.50 3.61 28.22
N PHE A 109 -0.46 4.53 28.12
CA PHE A 109 -0.22 5.93 27.72
C PHE A 109 -0.19 6.84 28.96
N CYS A 110 0.89 7.63 29.12
CA CYS A 110 1.10 8.46 30.34
C CYS A 110 0.75 9.93 30.20
N ARG A 111 0.65 10.48 28.98
CA ARG A 111 0.41 11.91 28.74
C ARG A 111 -1.01 12.12 28.19
N SER A 112 -1.55 13.33 28.39
CA SER A 112 -2.86 13.80 27.89
C SER A 112 -3.22 13.16 26.53
N ARG A 113 -4.48 12.75 26.34
CA ARG A 113 -5.03 12.09 25.12
C ARG A 113 -5.08 13.01 23.89
N GLU A 114 -4.15 13.95 23.79
CA GLU A 114 -4.02 14.96 22.74
C GLU A 114 -2.70 14.73 22.00
N VAL A 115 -2.80 14.32 20.74
CA VAL A 115 -1.65 14.16 19.84
C VAL A 115 -1.46 15.49 19.12
N ASN A 116 -0.36 16.20 19.43
CA ASN A 116 -0.02 17.51 18.85
C ASN A 116 0.62 17.39 17.44
N HIS A 117 -0.03 16.66 16.53
CA HIS A 117 0.38 16.56 15.13
C HIS A 117 -0.83 16.68 14.20
N LEU A 118 -0.61 17.35 13.05
CA LEU A 118 -1.61 17.49 11.97
C LEU A 118 -2.08 16.14 11.40
N PHE A 119 -1.25 15.10 11.55
CA PHE A 119 -1.53 13.71 11.19
C PHE A 119 -1.29 12.78 12.37
N CYS A 120 -2.14 11.75 12.49
CA CYS A 120 -1.91 10.66 13.42
C CYS A 120 -0.96 9.62 12.81
N GLU A 121 0.34 9.81 12.99
CA GLU A 121 1.34 8.82 12.57
C GLU A 121 1.56 7.78 13.68
N LEU A 122 1.52 6.49 13.35
CA LEU A 122 1.73 5.38 14.28
C LEU A 122 3.00 5.54 15.13
N LEU A 123 4.09 6.00 14.52
CA LEU A 123 5.38 6.23 15.19
C LEU A 123 5.32 7.41 16.18
N SER A 124 4.52 8.43 15.87
CA SER A 124 4.27 9.58 16.74
C SER A 124 3.37 9.21 17.93
N ILE A 125 2.41 8.29 17.75
CA ILE A 125 1.61 7.75 18.87
C ILE A 125 2.49 6.89 19.79
N LEU A 126 3.40 6.07 19.23
CA LEU A 126 4.30 5.24 20.02
C LEU A 126 5.23 6.05 20.92
N LYS A 127 5.63 7.27 20.53
CA LYS A 127 6.45 8.17 21.37
C LYS A 127 5.71 8.68 22.61
N LEU A 128 4.38 8.59 22.65
CA LEU A 128 3.53 9.02 23.78
C LEU A 128 3.27 7.87 24.77
N ALA A 129 3.63 6.63 24.43
CA ALA A 129 3.52 5.49 25.31
C ALA A 129 4.59 5.54 26.43
N CYS A 130 4.19 5.08 27.60
CA CYS A 130 5.01 5.07 28.81
C CYS A 130 5.66 3.71 29.10
N GLY A 131 5.15 2.67 28.45
CA GLY A 131 5.65 1.31 28.54
C GLY A 131 6.71 1.02 27.49
N ASP A 132 7.30 -0.18 27.57
CA ASP A 132 8.25 -0.64 26.56
C ASP A 132 7.57 -0.79 25.20
N THR A 133 8.10 -0.07 24.20
CA THR A 133 7.61 -0.07 22.81
C THR A 133 8.44 -0.96 21.89
N TRP A 134 9.41 -1.70 22.43
CA TRP A 134 10.33 -2.54 21.64
C TRP A 134 9.59 -3.50 20.71
N LEU A 135 8.63 -4.28 21.25
CA LEU A 135 7.85 -5.22 20.44
C LEU A 135 7.08 -4.53 19.30
N ASN A 136 6.46 -3.38 19.58
CA ASN A 136 5.75 -2.60 18.57
C ASN A 136 6.69 -2.13 17.45
N LYS A 137 7.87 -1.59 17.82
CA LYS A 137 8.87 -1.13 16.84
C LYS A 137 9.42 -2.27 16.01
N VAL A 138 9.71 -3.42 16.62
CA VAL A 138 10.20 -4.61 15.90
C VAL A 138 9.14 -5.14 14.93
N VAL A 139 7.87 -5.23 15.36
CA VAL A 139 6.78 -5.68 14.49
C VAL A 139 6.56 -4.69 13.35
N ILE A 140 6.53 -3.39 13.62
CA ILE A 140 6.42 -2.35 12.58
C ILE A 140 7.58 -2.44 11.60
N PHE A 141 8.82 -2.51 12.07
CA PHE A 141 9.97 -2.62 11.18
C PHE A 141 9.90 -3.89 10.32
N ALA A 142 9.60 -5.03 10.93
CA ALA A 142 9.48 -6.30 10.21
C ALA A 142 8.36 -6.28 9.17
N THR A 143 7.16 -5.80 9.52
CA THR A 143 6.04 -5.73 8.57
C THR A 143 6.29 -4.69 7.49
N SER A 144 6.88 -3.53 7.81
CA SER A 144 7.28 -2.52 6.83
C SER A 144 8.29 -3.07 5.84
N VAL A 145 9.32 -3.79 6.28
CA VAL A 145 10.29 -4.43 5.37
C VAL A 145 9.59 -5.46 4.50
N LEU A 146 8.72 -6.31 5.06
CA LEU A 146 8.00 -7.33 4.29
C LEU A 146 7.05 -6.73 3.26
N VAL A 147 6.38 -5.63 3.58
CA VAL A 147 5.36 -4.98 2.72
C VAL A 147 5.97 -4.00 1.74
N LEU A 148 7.16 -3.47 2.01
CA LEU A 148 7.84 -2.57 1.08
C LEU A 148 8.82 -3.34 0.19
N VAL A 149 9.76 -4.06 0.79
CA VAL A 149 10.84 -4.74 0.07
C VAL A 149 10.32 -5.97 -0.66
N GLY A 150 9.47 -6.78 -0.01
CA GLY A 150 8.90 -7.99 -0.62
C GLY A 150 8.14 -7.68 -1.92
N PRO A 151 7.09 -6.85 -1.87
CA PRO A 151 6.39 -6.34 -3.05
C PRO A 151 7.29 -5.71 -4.11
N LEU A 152 8.25 -4.86 -3.71
CA LEU A 152 9.17 -4.24 -4.66
C LEU A 152 10.02 -5.29 -5.40
N CYS A 153 10.56 -6.28 -4.68
CA CYS A 153 11.30 -7.39 -5.28
C CYS A 153 10.43 -8.20 -6.27
N LEU A 154 9.20 -8.53 -5.90
CA LEU A 154 8.27 -9.26 -6.77
C LEU A 154 7.94 -8.48 -8.04
N VAL A 155 7.73 -7.17 -7.92
CA VAL A 155 7.51 -6.29 -9.08
C VAL A 155 8.75 -6.26 -9.96
N VAL A 156 9.94 -6.04 -9.40
CA VAL A 156 11.20 -6.01 -10.16
C VAL A 156 11.42 -7.32 -10.90
N VAL A 157 11.28 -8.47 -10.24
CA VAL A 157 11.44 -9.79 -10.87
C VAL A 157 10.45 -9.98 -12.02
N SER A 158 9.17 -9.67 -11.78
CA SER A 158 8.13 -9.75 -12.82
C SER A 158 8.48 -8.90 -14.04
N TYR A 159 8.98 -7.68 -13.81
CA TYR A 159 9.35 -6.76 -14.86
C TYR A 159 10.64 -7.09 -15.59
N MET A 160 11.60 -7.75 -14.94
CA MET A 160 12.78 -8.30 -15.62
C MET A 160 12.37 -9.36 -16.63
N HIS A 161 11.46 -10.27 -16.25
CA HIS A 161 10.92 -11.27 -17.17
C HIS A 161 10.09 -10.64 -18.31
N ILE A 162 9.25 -9.65 -17.99
CA ILE A 162 8.48 -8.91 -19.01
C ILE A 162 9.44 -8.25 -20.01
N LEU A 163 10.47 -7.55 -19.54
CA LEU A 163 11.44 -6.88 -20.40
C LEU A 163 12.13 -7.90 -21.31
N TRP A 164 12.55 -9.04 -20.77
CA TRP A 164 13.16 -10.10 -21.54
C TRP A 164 12.22 -10.68 -22.62
N ALA A 165 10.93 -10.85 -22.29
CA ALA A 165 9.92 -11.29 -23.24
C ALA A 165 9.68 -10.24 -24.34
N ILE A 166 9.60 -8.96 -23.99
CA ILE A 166 9.42 -7.85 -24.96
C ILE A 166 10.59 -7.78 -25.93
N LEU A 167 11.84 -7.98 -25.46
CA LEU A 167 13.02 -7.98 -26.33
C LEU A 167 13.00 -9.09 -27.38
N LYS A 168 12.27 -10.19 -27.13
CA LYS A 168 12.09 -11.29 -28.11
C LYS A 168 11.00 -11.03 -29.14
N ILE A 169 10.15 -10.01 -28.95
CA ILE A 169 9.09 -9.67 -29.90
C ILE A 169 9.69 -9.05 -31.16
N GLN A 170 9.43 -9.67 -32.31
CA GLN A 170 9.94 -9.23 -33.62
C GLN A 170 9.19 -8.01 -34.18
N SER A 171 7.94 -7.78 -33.78
CA SER A 171 7.13 -6.64 -34.23
C SER A 171 7.44 -5.37 -33.43
N GLY A 172 7.86 -4.31 -34.13
CA GLY A 172 8.13 -2.99 -33.53
C GLY A 172 6.89 -2.35 -32.89
N GLU A 173 5.71 -2.54 -33.49
CA GLU A 173 4.44 -2.04 -32.94
C GLU A 173 4.03 -2.80 -31.67
N GLY A 174 4.21 -4.13 -31.66
CA GLY A 174 4.00 -4.98 -30.48
C GLY A 174 4.91 -4.57 -29.31
N ARG A 175 6.20 -4.30 -29.59
CA ARG A 175 7.15 -3.78 -28.60
C ARG A 175 6.70 -2.44 -28.03
N ARG A 176 6.36 -1.47 -28.88
CA ARG A 176 5.97 -0.11 -28.46
C ARG A 176 4.75 -0.12 -27.56
N LYS A 177 3.73 -0.92 -27.89
CA LYS A 177 2.51 -1.07 -27.08
C LYS A 177 2.81 -1.69 -25.71
N ALA A 178 3.63 -2.74 -25.67
CA ALA A 178 4.04 -3.38 -24.42
C ALA A 178 4.83 -2.42 -23.52
N PHE A 179 5.81 -1.68 -24.08
CA PHE A 179 6.58 -0.68 -23.35
C PHE A 179 5.72 0.47 -22.81
N SER A 180 4.81 1.02 -23.63
CA SER A 180 3.93 2.10 -23.20
C SER A 180 3.06 1.70 -22.00
N THR A 181 2.56 0.47 -22.02
CA THR A 181 1.70 -0.03 -20.93
C THR A 181 2.56 -0.34 -19.69
N CYS A 182 3.73 -0.95 -19.85
CA CYS A 182 4.62 -1.33 -18.76
C CYS A 182 5.23 -0.13 -18.02
N SER A 183 5.65 0.88 -18.78
CA SER A 183 6.26 2.11 -18.25
C SER A 183 5.30 2.90 -17.36
N SER A 184 4.01 3.02 -17.72
CA SER A 184 3.04 3.72 -16.88
C SER A 184 2.86 3.05 -15.52
N HIS A 185 2.79 1.72 -15.48
CA HIS A 185 2.69 1.01 -14.21
C HIS A 185 4.00 1.04 -13.41
N LEU A 186 5.17 0.95 -14.04
CA LEU A 186 6.45 1.17 -13.35
C LEU A 186 6.57 2.58 -12.78
N CYS A 187 6.01 3.59 -13.45
CA CYS A 187 5.97 4.95 -12.93
C CYS A 187 5.12 5.01 -11.65
N VAL A 188 3.92 4.43 -11.65
CA VAL A 188 3.06 4.37 -10.46
C VAL A 188 3.75 3.63 -9.31
N VAL A 189 4.33 2.45 -9.57
CA VAL A 189 5.11 1.70 -8.58
C VAL A 189 6.29 2.52 -8.08
N GLY A 190 7.07 3.12 -8.98
CA GLY A 190 8.25 3.90 -8.63
C GLY A 190 7.92 5.12 -7.78
N LEU A 191 6.83 5.82 -8.09
CA LEU A 191 6.33 6.94 -7.28
C LEU A 191 5.86 6.46 -5.91
N PHE A 192 5.07 5.38 -5.87
CA PHE A 192 4.54 4.86 -4.61
C PHE A 192 5.65 4.36 -3.67
N PHE A 193 6.46 3.40 -4.12
CA PHE A 193 7.53 2.83 -3.30
C PHE A 193 8.68 3.81 -3.09
N GLY A 194 9.02 4.64 -4.09
CA GLY A 194 10.08 5.64 -3.97
C GLY A 194 9.74 6.73 -2.96
N CYS A 195 8.52 7.27 -2.98
CA CYS A 195 8.06 8.21 -1.97
C CYS A 195 8.07 7.58 -0.57
N ALA A 196 7.62 6.34 -0.44
CA ALA A 196 7.64 5.63 0.84
C ALA A 196 9.07 5.48 1.41
N MET A 197 10.06 5.12 0.57
CA MET A 197 11.46 4.98 0.99
C MET A 197 12.16 6.31 1.32
N VAL A 198 11.70 7.43 0.75
CA VAL A 198 12.26 8.76 1.05
C VAL A 198 11.67 9.33 2.35
N VAL A 199 10.39 9.05 2.60
CA VAL A 199 9.66 9.58 3.75
C VAL A 199 9.94 8.79 5.04
N TYR A 200 10.18 7.48 4.94
CA TYR A 200 10.38 6.57 6.08
C TYR A 200 11.77 5.95 6.08
#